data_AF-A0AAE1TCE4-F1
#
_entry.id   AF-A0AAE1TCE4-F1
#
_cell.length_a   1.000
_cell.length_b   1.000
_cell.length_c   1.000
_cell.angle_alpha   90.00
_cell.angle_beta   90.00
_cell.angle_gamma   90.00
#
_symmetry.space_group_name_H-M   'P 1'
#
loop_
_entity.id
_entity.type
_entity.pdbx_description
1 polymer ?
#
loop_
_entity_poly.entity_id
_entity_poly.type
_entity_poly.pdbx_seq_one_letter_code
_entity_poly.pdbx_strand_id
1 'polypeptide(L)'
;MSGAMEPLVMERVIGEVIDNFTPSVTMNVLYNNSSRPFRPGQELLPQAVISKPRVEIGGNDLRTFYTLIMTDPDAPSPSNPYLLALFKL
;
A
#
# COMPACT_ATOMS: atom_id res chain seq x y z
N MET A 1 -7.37 -14.75 -11.34
CA MET A 1 -6.51 -13.70 -10.72
C MET A 1 -7.28 -12.40 -10.39
N SER A 2 -8.61 -12.44 -10.23
CA SER A 2 -9.44 -11.22 -10.11
C SER A 2 -9.58 -10.63 -8.70
N GLY A 3 -9.29 -11.37 -7.62
CA GLY A 3 -9.65 -10.92 -6.26
C GLY A 3 -8.66 -9.97 -5.56
N ALA A 4 -7.41 -9.87 -6.01
CA ALA A 4 -6.39 -9.07 -5.30
C ALA A 4 -6.46 -7.56 -5.63
N MET A 5 -6.94 -7.23 -6.83
CA MET A 5 -6.98 -5.84 -7.32
C MET A 5 -8.31 -5.16 -7.05
N GLU A 6 -9.39 -5.93 -6.91
CA GLU A 6 -10.73 -5.41 -6.65
C GLU A 6 -10.79 -4.44 -5.45
N PRO A 7 -10.14 -4.73 -4.29
CA PRO A 7 -10.10 -3.76 -3.19
C PRO A 7 -9.39 -2.45 -3.56
N LEU A 8 -8.31 -2.50 -4.35
CA LEU A 8 -7.56 -1.30 -4.75
C LEU A 8 -8.32 -0.44 -5.76
N VAL A 9 -9.20 -1.05 -6.54
CA VAL A 9 -10.12 -0.33 -7.43
C VAL A 9 -11.29 0.26 -6.63
N MET A 10 -11.90 -0.51 -5.73
CA MET A 10 -13.01 -0.04 -4.89
C MET A 10 -12.61 1.15 -4.02
N GLU A 11 -11.40 1.12 -3.46
CA GLU A 11 -10.83 2.20 -2.64
C GLU A 11 -10.16 3.32 -3.46
N ARG A 12 -10.37 3.36 -4.79
CA ARG A 12 -9.86 4.41 -5.72
C ARG A 12 -8.33 4.57 -5.76
N VAL A 13 -7.57 3.65 -5.15
CA VAL A 13 -6.10 3.66 -5.20
C VAL A 13 -5.60 3.56 -6.64
N ILE A 14 -6.19 2.64 -7.42
CA ILE A 14 -5.94 2.58 -8.87
C ILE A 14 -6.73 3.71 -9.55
N GLY A 15 -6.02 4.56 -10.28
CA GLY A 15 -6.56 5.73 -10.97
C GLY A 15 -6.23 7.06 -10.27
N GLU A 16 -6.25 7.09 -8.93
CA GLU A 16 -5.91 8.31 -8.17
C GLU A 16 -4.47 8.34 -7.69
N VAL A 17 -3.94 7.19 -7.25
CA VAL A 17 -2.58 7.08 -6.71
C VAL A 17 -1.63 6.42 -7.71
N ILE A 18 -2.06 5.32 -8.32
CA ILE A 18 -1.24 4.52 -9.24
C ILE A 18 -2.04 4.13 -10.48
N ASP A 19 -1.33 3.90 -11.60
CA ASP A 19 -1.94 3.35 -12.81
C ASP A 19 -2.26 1.86 -12.65
N ASN A 20 -3.18 1.35 -13.47
CA ASN A 20 -3.53 -0.06 -13.46
C ASN A 20 -2.32 -0.93 -13.83
N PHE A 21 -2.10 -2.01 -13.08
CA PHE A 21 -0.94 -2.89 -13.26
C PHE A 21 -1.31 -4.35 -13.05
N THR A 22 -0.42 -5.27 -13.43
CA THR A 22 -0.56 -6.69 -13.08
C THR A 22 0.37 -7.01 -11.91
N PRO A 23 -0.14 -7.43 -10.74
CA PRO A 23 0.70 -7.80 -9.61
C PRO A 23 1.64 -8.95 -9.98
N SER A 24 2.94 -8.74 -9.78
CA SER A 24 3.99 -9.71 -10.14
C SER A 24 4.83 -10.16 -8.94
N VAL A 25 4.79 -9.41 -7.83
CA VAL A 25 5.59 -9.68 -6.63
C VAL A 25 4.67 -9.59 -5.40
N THR A 26 4.82 -10.53 -4.48
CA THR A 26 4.08 -10.54 -3.23
C THR A 26 4.68 -9.53 -2.23
N MET A 27 3.81 -8.85 -1.48
CA MET A 27 4.20 -7.94 -0.42
C MET A 27 3.30 -8.17 0.79
N ASN A 28 3.91 -8.38 1.97
CA ASN A 28 3.21 -8.44 3.24
C ASN A 28 3.69 -7.31 4.14
N VAL A 29 2.75 -6.52 4.68
CA VAL A 29 3.02 -5.43 5.61
C VAL A 29 2.52 -5.83 6.99
N LEU A 30 3.37 -5.81 8.00
CA LEU A 30 3.04 -6.19 9.38
C LEU A 30 3.31 -5.03 10.33
N TYR A 31 2.27 -4.61 11.06
CA TYR A 31 2.35 -3.60 12.11
C TYR A 31 2.43 -4.25 13.50
N ASN A 32 3.11 -3.59 14.44
CA ASN A 32 3.16 -3.96 15.87
C ASN A 32 3.44 -5.44 16.18
N ASN A 33 4.36 -6.07 15.43
CA ASN A 33 4.70 -7.49 15.59
C ASN A 33 3.49 -8.45 15.44
N SER A 34 2.42 -8.01 14.76
CA SER A 34 1.32 -8.87 14.37
C SER A 34 1.84 -10.05 13.55
N SER A 35 1.28 -11.25 13.78
CA SER A 35 1.52 -12.42 12.93
C SER A 35 0.65 -12.42 11.66
N ARG A 36 -0.29 -11.48 11.54
CA ARG A 36 -1.18 -11.33 10.39
C ARG A 36 -0.80 -10.09 9.58
N PRO A 37 -0.59 -10.22 8.25
CA PRO A 37 -0.40 -9.09 7.37
C PRO A 37 -1.62 -8.16 7.35
N PHE A 38 -1.36 -6.88 7.16
CA PHE A 38 -2.35 -5.86 6.82
C PHE A 38 -3.10 -6.25 5.55
N ARG A 39 -4.40 -5.94 5.52
CA ARG A 39 -5.28 -6.17 4.37
C ARG A 39 -5.75 -4.83 3.80
N PRO A 40 -5.86 -4.69 2.45
CA PRO A 40 -6.49 -3.51 1.85
C PRO A 40 -7.87 -3.23 2.47
N GLY A 41 -8.16 -1.97 2.76
CA GLY A 41 -9.40 -1.52 3.41
C GLY A 41 -9.49 -1.80 4.92
N GLN A 42 -8.49 -2.42 5.54
CA GLN A 42 -8.48 -2.60 7.00
C GLN A 42 -8.22 -1.27 7.70
N GLU A 43 -9.13 -0.85 8.57
CA GLU A 43 -8.91 0.31 9.44
C GLU A 43 -7.88 0.00 10.54
N LEU A 44 -6.92 0.91 10.72
CA LEU A 44 -5.92 0.83 11.78
C LEU A 44 -6.00 2.08 12.64
N LEU A 45 -5.94 1.88 13.96
CA LEU A 45 -5.85 3.01 14.89
C LEU A 45 -4.50 3.73 14.70
N PRO A 46 -4.43 5.07 14.86
CA PRO A 46 -3.17 5.80 14.75
C PRO A 46 -2.05 5.25 15.65
N GLN A 47 -2.41 4.81 16.87
CA GLN A 47 -1.47 4.17 17.80
C GLN A 47 -0.87 2.85 17.28
N ALA A 48 -1.57 2.17 16.36
CA ALA A 48 -1.13 0.91 15.79
C ALA A 48 -0.06 1.08 14.69
N VAL A 49 0.13 2.31 14.19
CA VAL A 49 1.00 2.62 13.04
C VAL A 49 2.13 3.60 13.38
N ILE A 50 2.34 3.91 14.68
CA ILE A 50 3.42 4.80 15.14
C ILE A 50 4.80 4.25 14.74
N SER A 51 4.97 2.94 14.89
CA SER A 51 6.22 2.26 14.54
C SER A 51 6.23 1.87 13.07
N LYS A 52 7.40 2.01 12.43
CA LYS A 52 7.63 1.54 11.06
C LYS A 52 7.21 0.06 10.93
N PRO A 53 6.44 -0.32 9.89
CA PRO A 53 6.05 -1.71 9.70
C PRO A 53 7.24 -2.58 9.29
N ARG A 54 7.13 -3.87 9.59
CA ARG A 54 7.94 -4.91 8.92
C ARG A 54 7.31 -5.17 7.56
N VAL A 55 8.11 -5.09 6.51
CA VAL A 55 7.67 -5.39 5.13
C VAL A 55 8.45 -6.57 4.62
N GLU A 56 7.72 -7.58 4.17
CA GLU A 56 8.28 -8.76 3.52
C GLU A 56 7.93 -8.69 2.03
N ILE A 57 8.96 -8.69 1.19
CA ILE A 57 8.82 -8.65 -0.26
C ILE A 57 9.27 -10.03 -0.78
N GLY A 58 8.45 -10.63 -1.64
CA GLY A 58 8.80 -11.86 -2.33
C GLY A 58 9.74 -11.63 -3.50
N GLY A 59 9.61 -12.47 -4.53
CA GLY A 59 10.44 -12.44 -5.72
C GLY A 59 11.41 -13.62 -5.78
N ASN A 60 11.82 -13.96 -7.00
CA ASN A 60 12.59 -15.18 -7.28
C ASN A 60 14.09 -14.91 -7.47
N ASP A 61 14.52 -13.63 -7.48
CA ASP A 61 15.91 -13.24 -7.67
C ASP A 61 16.34 -12.25 -6.58
N LEU A 62 17.29 -12.69 -5.75
CA LEU A 62 17.88 -11.89 -4.66
C LEU A 62 18.73 -10.71 -5.16
N ARG A 63 19.03 -10.64 -6.46
CA ARG A 63 19.74 -9.51 -7.09
C ARG A 63 18.80 -8.40 -7.53
N THR A 64 17.49 -8.65 -7.47
CA THR A 64 16.49 -7.61 -7.77
C THR A 64 16.30 -6.75 -6.54
N PHE A 65 16.43 -5.43 -6.72
CA PHE A 65 16.19 -4.45 -5.69
C PHE A 65 14.85 -3.76 -5.95
N TYR A 66 14.12 -3.49 -4.87
CA TYR A 66 12.81 -2.85 -4.92
C TYR A 66 12.83 -1.54 -4.13
N THR A 67 12.02 -0.59 -4.58
CA THR A 67 11.73 0.64 -3.84
C THR A 67 10.33 0.51 -3.23
N LEU A 68 10.23 0.77 -1.92
CA LEU A 68 8.95 0.84 -1.21
C LEU A 68 8.58 2.30 -0.99
N ILE A 69 7.36 2.67 -1.38
CA ILE A 69 6.79 4.02 -1.20
C ILE A 69 5.58 3.88 -0.27
N MET A 70 5.51 4.76 0.73
CA MET A 70 4.33 4.96 1.58
C MET A 70 3.88 6.42 1.41
N THR A 71 2.63 6.62 1.04
CA THR A 71 2.05 7.95 0.76
C THR A 71 0.67 8.06 1.38
N ASP A 72 0.24 9.30 1.66
CA ASP A 72 -1.10 9.65 2.10
C ASP A 72 -1.75 10.50 1.00
N PRO A 73 -2.62 9.92 0.16
CA PRO A 73 -3.25 10.65 -0.93
C PRO A 73 -4.34 11.62 -0.45
N ASP A 74 -4.75 11.50 0.82
CA ASP A 74 -5.87 12.25 1.38
C ASP A 74 -5.40 13.45 2.22
N ALA A 75 -4.13 13.83 2.15
CA ALA A 75 -3.60 14.92 2.97
C ALA A 75 -3.98 16.32 2.40
N PRO A 76 -4.43 17.27 3.26
CA PRO A 76 -4.70 17.13 4.70
C PRO A 76 -6.10 16.56 5.03
N SER A 77 -7.01 16.52 4.06
CA SER A 77 -8.29 15.80 4.20
C SER A 77 -8.74 15.14 2.89
N PRO A 78 -9.45 13.99 2.94
CA PRO A 78 -9.97 13.32 1.75
C PRO A 78 -10.88 14.20 0.89
N SER A 79 -11.52 15.20 1.50
CA SER A 79 -12.38 16.18 0.84
C SER A 79 -11.63 17.32 0.14
N ASN A 80 -10.38 17.57 0.51
CA ASN A 80 -9.54 18.62 -0.07
C ASN A 80 -8.06 18.19 -0.07
N PRO A 81 -7.69 17.17 -0.87
CA PRO A 81 -6.36 16.55 -0.83
C PRO A 81 -5.33 17.34 -1.66
N TYR A 82 -5.03 18.59 -1.27
CA TYR A 82 -4.13 19.45 -2.05
C TYR A 82 -2.63 19.23 -1.78
N LEU A 83 -2.26 18.40 -0.79
CA LEU A 83 -0.87 18.00 -0.51
C LEU A 83 -0.49 16.67 -1.18
N LEU A 84 -1.27 16.24 -2.17
CA LEU A 84 -1.13 14.96 -2.86
C LEU A 84 0.31 14.72 -3.34
N ALA A 85 0.98 13.72 -2.75
CA ALA A 85 2.21 13.17 -3.31
C ALA A 85 1.86 12.17 -4.41
N LEU A 86 1.66 12.70 -5.63
CA LEU A 86 1.33 11.92 -6.82
C LEU A 86 2.57 11.17 -7.33
N PHE A 87 2.51 9.84 -7.35
CA PHE A 87 3.54 8.98 -7.94
C PHE A 87 2.99 8.28 -9.17
N LYS A 88 3.06 8.93 -10.33
CA LYS A 88 2.80 8.29 -11.62
C LYS A 88 4.10 7.66 -12.13
N LEU A 89 4.15 6.32 -12.16
CA LEU A 89 5.23 5.53 -12.75
C LEU A 89 4.79 4.99 -14.11
#